data_AF-A0A2T4VNG3-F1
#
_entry.id   AF-A0A2T4VNG3-F1
#
_cell.length_a   1.000
_cell.length_b   1.000
_cell.length_c   1.000
_cell.angle_alpha   90.00
_cell.angle_beta   90.00
_cell.angle_gamma   90.00
#
_symmetry.space_group_name_H-M   'P 1'
#
loop_
_entity.id
_entity.type
_entity.pdbx_description
1 polymer ?
#
loop_
_entity_poly.entity_id
_entity_poly.type
_entity_poly.pdbx_seq_one_letter_code
_entity_poly.pdbx_strand_id
1 'polypeptide(L)'
;MSRDWKRSSRHLEFVLAMAVLTSCGVAPPARAEQELEARDSPLRHEHNDDEGDNGGDTGTGDERLQVHTVRSAEDTDAPVAVAHDAPGNVLTLGNHRTPIDFGQGALGSSAGAPVLAVSKCTPDGQLSWVRILEAPPLAGTSPFVRGQALAVERQGTLLVLGTQSGGLEIGGSVLPPGAFLARLDAEGNPLWARALPTSATKLAVDKRGYITLAGMLVGQVDFGKGPPVTGTGNPYLVQFDATGAPRWVFVDSARGLPMDLALDDSGDLYLSGGRFLPPSLRLTPFLTHISSEGKPLWTRQLEGALGLAMSVAAQGGHVVVSGYFTGRFVFRGAPLLAPTSRGFALTYDRDGDERWGVLLGSTWGLVAMGPDSGVVVAGRYTGGEDFGLGLGPLEGYPGATNLYVLRLHRLTGKLQGVHTHASASALPVDLSVGSEGEGALTGTFRAPVDLGTGPLNPLPGGNAFLLQWEH
;
A
#
# COMPACT_ATOMS: atom_id res chain seq x y z
N MET A 1 38.40 -7.55 8.77
CA MET A 1 37.35 -8.30 8.06
C MET A 1 35.96 -7.76 8.44
N SER A 2 35.65 -6.51 8.05
CA SER A 2 34.44 -5.78 8.50
C SER A 2 33.92 -4.85 7.39
N ARG A 3 33.70 -5.38 6.19
CA ARG A 3 33.04 -4.71 5.07
C ARG A 3 32.38 -5.81 4.28
N ASP A 4 31.07 -6.03 4.49
CA ASP A 4 30.14 -6.64 3.51
C ASP A 4 28.72 -6.85 4.04
N TRP A 5 28.47 -6.73 5.36
CA TRP A 5 27.11 -6.91 5.90
C TRP A 5 26.10 -5.80 5.57
N LYS A 6 26.54 -4.56 5.31
CA LYS A 6 25.63 -3.43 5.02
C LYS A 6 24.96 -3.48 3.64
N ARG A 7 25.51 -4.24 2.68
CA ARG A 7 24.91 -4.43 1.34
C ARG A 7 23.90 -5.58 1.31
N SER A 8 24.08 -6.58 2.16
CA SER A 8 23.27 -7.81 2.19
C SER A 8 21.87 -7.59 2.79
N SER A 9 21.69 -6.73 3.79
CA SER A 9 20.37 -6.51 4.41
C SER A 9 19.37 -5.75 3.51
N ARG A 10 19.85 -4.78 2.72
CA ARG A 10 19.02 -4.01 1.76
C ARG A 10 18.49 -4.88 0.61
N HIS A 11 19.26 -5.90 0.21
CA HIS A 11 18.78 -6.91 -0.74
C HIS A 11 17.83 -7.91 -0.09
N LEU A 12 18.01 -8.26 1.19
CA LEU A 12 17.17 -9.26 1.85
C LEU A 12 15.72 -8.77 2.05
N GLU A 13 15.49 -7.50 2.39
CA GLU A 13 14.13 -6.94 2.54
C GLU A 13 13.40 -6.79 1.19
N PHE A 14 14.12 -6.32 0.17
CA PHE A 14 13.58 -6.17 -1.19
C PHE A 14 13.30 -7.55 -1.82
N VAL A 15 14.16 -8.53 -1.56
CA VAL A 15 13.99 -9.93 -2.01
C VAL A 15 12.90 -10.63 -1.20
N LEU A 16 12.71 -10.39 0.09
CA LEU A 16 11.58 -10.98 0.84
C LEU A 16 10.24 -10.41 0.39
N ALA A 17 10.13 -9.09 0.19
CA ALA A 17 8.91 -8.47 -0.33
C ALA A 17 8.58 -8.98 -1.75
N MET A 18 9.58 -9.09 -2.64
CA MET A 18 9.38 -9.63 -3.99
C MET A 18 9.18 -11.16 -4.02
N ALA A 19 9.80 -11.92 -3.13
CA ALA A 19 9.63 -13.37 -3.04
C ALA A 19 8.24 -13.74 -2.49
N VAL A 20 7.71 -12.98 -1.53
CA VAL A 20 6.33 -13.13 -1.03
C VAL A 20 5.30 -12.77 -2.12
N LEU A 21 5.63 -11.82 -3.01
CA LEU A 21 4.78 -11.44 -4.15
C LEU A 21 4.73 -12.51 -5.26
N THR A 22 5.78 -13.32 -5.41
CA THR A 22 5.94 -14.31 -6.48
C THR A 22 5.63 -15.76 -6.08
N SER A 23 5.57 -16.09 -4.78
CA SER A 23 5.47 -17.50 -4.33
C SER A 23 4.06 -18.03 -4.04
N CYS A 24 2.99 -17.29 -4.34
CA CYS A 24 1.62 -17.82 -4.21
C CYS A 24 1.13 -18.42 -5.53
N GLY A 25 1.36 -19.73 -5.69
CA GLY A 25 0.63 -20.69 -6.56
C GLY A 25 0.30 -20.28 -8.00
N VAL A 26 1.10 -20.76 -8.97
CA VAL A 26 0.82 -20.62 -10.42
C VAL A 26 0.18 -21.90 -10.96
N ALA A 27 -1.04 -21.80 -11.52
CA ALA A 27 -1.49 -22.65 -12.62
C ALA A 27 -1.16 -21.93 -13.96
N PRO A 28 -0.95 -22.63 -15.08
CA PRO A 28 -0.43 -22.00 -16.30
C PRO A 28 -1.41 -20.96 -16.88
N PRO A 29 -0.96 -19.72 -17.16
CA PRO A 29 -1.82 -18.58 -17.51
C PRO A 29 -2.43 -18.63 -18.93
N ALA A 30 -1.98 -19.54 -19.78
CA ALA A 30 -2.27 -19.53 -21.22
C ALA A 30 -3.76 -19.59 -21.59
N ARG A 31 -4.60 -20.26 -20.79
CA ARG A 31 -6.04 -20.36 -21.08
C ARG A 31 -6.81 -19.10 -20.71
N ALA A 32 -6.47 -18.49 -19.57
CA ALA A 32 -7.11 -17.24 -19.12
C ALA A 32 -6.74 -16.07 -20.03
N GLU A 33 -5.49 -16.03 -20.51
CA GLU A 33 -5.01 -15.05 -21.49
C GLU A 33 -5.81 -15.13 -22.80
N GLN A 34 -5.99 -16.33 -23.36
CA GLN A 34 -6.78 -16.54 -24.59
C GLN A 34 -8.27 -16.21 -24.42
N GLU A 35 -8.86 -16.51 -23.26
CA GLU A 35 -10.28 -16.21 -22.99
C GLU A 35 -10.54 -14.70 -22.75
N LEU A 36 -9.55 -13.93 -22.28
CA LEU A 36 -9.61 -12.46 -22.17
C LEU A 36 -9.40 -11.77 -23.52
N GLU A 37 -8.40 -12.21 -24.30
CA GLU A 37 -8.11 -11.65 -25.63
C GLU A 37 -9.27 -11.84 -26.62
N ALA A 38 -10.10 -12.88 -26.41
CA ALA A 38 -11.24 -13.20 -27.27
C ALA A 38 -12.56 -12.52 -26.87
N ARG A 39 -12.62 -11.74 -25.78
CA ARG A 39 -13.85 -11.13 -25.27
C ARG A 39 -13.96 -9.64 -25.63
N ASP A 40 -14.89 -9.32 -26.54
CA ASP A 40 -15.28 -7.96 -26.95
C ASP A 40 -16.37 -7.32 -26.06
N SER A 41 -16.73 -7.88 -24.90
CA SER A 41 -17.81 -7.34 -24.06
C SER A 41 -17.64 -7.58 -22.55
N PRO A 42 -18.01 -6.61 -21.69
CA PRO A 42 -17.87 -6.72 -20.24
C PRO A 42 -18.77 -7.82 -19.66
N LEU A 43 -18.30 -8.46 -18.58
CA LEU A 43 -19.09 -9.37 -17.77
C LEU A 43 -20.28 -8.59 -17.16
N ARG A 44 -21.48 -8.78 -17.71
CA ARG A 44 -22.72 -8.35 -17.05
C ARG A 44 -23.01 -9.30 -15.89
N HIS A 45 -23.33 -8.75 -14.73
CA HIS A 45 -24.08 -9.47 -13.71
C HIS A 45 -25.45 -9.83 -14.30
N GLU A 46 -25.62 -11.06 -14.77
CA GLU A 46 -26.94 -11.59 -15.08
C GLU A 46 -27.64 -11.94 -13.76
N HIS A 47 -28.57 -11.08 -13.36
CA HIS A 47 -29.61 -11.43 -12.41
C HIS A 47 -30.54 -12.39 -13.15
N ASN A 48 -30.62 -13.66 -12.71
CA ASN A 48 -31.62 -14.58 -13.23
C ASN A 48 -32.99 -14.16 -12.68
N ASP A 49 -33.79 -13.52 -13.54
CA ASP A 49 -35.21 -13.28 -13.29
C ASP A 49 -35.96 -14.61 -13.36
N ASP A 50 -36.37 -15.15 -12.21
CA ASP A 50 -37.50 -16.06 -12.10
C ASP A 50 -38.63 -15.29 -11.40
N GLU A 51 -39.76 -15.15 -12.10
CA GLU A 51 -40.91 -14.32 -11.70
C GLU A 51 -41.48 -14.70 -10.32
N GLY A 52 -41.58 -13.70 -9.44
CA GLY A 52 -42.23 -13.80 -8.13
C GLY A 52 -42.29 -12.46 -7.41
N ASP A 53 -43.25 -11.62 -7.83
CA ASP A 53 -43.66 -10.33 -7.26
C ASP A 53 -43.55 -10.22 -5.72
N ASN A 54 -42.67 -9.32 -5.24
CA ASN A 54 -42.95 -8.37 -4.15
C ASN A 54 -41.80 -7.36 -4.00
N GLY A 55 -42.16 -6.07 -4.07
CA GLY A 55 -41.23 -4.94 -4.12
C GLY A 55 -40.20 -4.85 -2.98
N GLY A 56 -38.96 -4.60 -3.38
CA GLY A 56 -37.85 -4.17 -2.55
C GLY A 56 -36.83 -3.49 -3.44
N ASP A 57 -36.97 -2.18 -3.59
CA ASP A 57 -36.03 -1.29 -4.26
C ASP A 57 -34.64 -1.42 -3.61
N THR A 58 -33.73 -2.17 -4.24
CA THR A 58 -32.30 -2.12 -3.95
C THR A 58 -31.63 -1.33 -5.07
N GLY A 59 -31.75 0.00 -5.00
CA GLY A 59 -31.01 0.90 -5.86
C GLY A 59 -29.51 0.64 -5.77
N THR A 60 -28.95 0.02 -6.79
CA THR A 60 -27.54 0.18 -7.13
C THR A 60 -27.39 1.60 -7.66
N GLY A 61 -26.91 2.52 -6.82
CA GLY A 61 -26.40 3.80 -7.29
C GLY A 61 -25.36 3.55 -8.38
N ASP A 62 -25.41 4.35 -9.44
CA ASP A 62 -24.59 4.23 -10.63
C ASP A 62 -23.14 4.63 -10.26
N GLU A 63 -22.40 3.69 -9.66
CA GLU A 63 -21.03 3.91 -9.19
C GLU A 63 -20.14 4.28 -10.37
N ARG A 64 -19.51 5.46 -10.30
CA ARG A 64 -18.69 5.96 -11.40
C ARG A 64 -17.29 5.40 -11.29
N LEU A 65 -16.95 4.49 -12.19
CA LEU A 65 -15.65 3.83 -12.24
C LEU A 65 -14.74 4.44 -13.30
N GLN A 66 -13.47 4.67 -12.96
CA GLN A 66 -12.48 5.23 -13.88
C GLN A 66 -11.15 4.49 -13.78
N VAL A 67 -10.52 4.26 -14.94
CA VAL A 67 -9.27 3.52 -15.04
C VAL A 67 -8.25 4.31 -15.85
N HIS A 68 -7.11 4.60 -15.24
CA HIS A 68 -5.95 5.20 -15.91
C HIS A 68 -4.82 4.20 -15.98
N THR A 69 -4.12 4.16 -17.12
CA THR A 69 -2.92 3.34 -17.29
C THR A 69 -1.69 4.23 -17.33
N VAL A 70 -0.64 3.80 -16.65
CA VAL A 70 0.69 4.40 -16.73
C VAL A 70 1.61 3.38 -17.37
N ARG A 71 2.34 3.81 -18.40
CA ARG A 71 3.21 2.95 -19.18
C ARG A 71 4.63 3.48 -19.19
N SER A 72 5.61 2.58 -19.17
CA SER A 72 7.00 2.96 -19.32
C SER A 72 7.78 2.01 -20.22
N ALA A 73 8.94 2.46 -20.67
CA ALA A 73 9.76 1.73 -21.63
C ALA A 73 10.32 0.38 -21.12
N GLU A 74 10.29 0.11 -19.81
CA GLU A 74 10.84 -1.12 -19.22
C GLU A 74 9.93 -1.66 -18.10
N ASP A 75 9.88 -2.98 -17.93
CA ASP A 75 9.05 -3.75 -16.98
C ASP A 75 9.26 -3.45 -15.47
N THR A 76 10.01 -2.40 -15.14
CA THR A 76 10.35 -2.02 -13.76
C THR A 76 9.42 -0.98 -13.15
N ASP A 77 8.31 -0.64 -13.82
CA ASP A 77 7.26 0.19 -13.24
C ASP A 77 6.69 -0.43 -11.98
N ALA A 78 6.68 0.37 -10.93
CA ALA A 78 6.04 0.02 -9.69
C ALA A 78 5.36 1.27 -9.12
N PRO A 79 4.02 1.29 -9.06
CA PRO A 79 3.33 2.14 -8.11
C PRO A 79 3.96 1.97 -6.73
N VAL A 80 3.93 3.04 -5.95
CA VAL A 80 4.49 3.07 -4.59
C VAL A 80 3.41 3.45 -3.61
N ALA A 81 2.65 4.50 -3.91
CA ALA A 81 1.62 5.00 -3.02
C ALA A 81 0.50 5.72 -3.78
N VAL A 82 -0.69 5.74 -3.18
CA VAL A 82 -1.84 6.54 -3.59
C VAL A 82 -2.45 7.23 -2.38
N ALA A 83 -2.85 8.50 -2.53
CA ALA A 83 -3.46 9.27 -1.45
C ALA A 83 -4.46 10.29 -2.01
N HIS A 84 -5.51 10.59 -1.25
CA HIS A 84 -6.41 11.71 -1.54
C HIS A 84 -5.92 12.99 -0.86
N ASP A 85 -6.10 14.14 -1.51
CA ASP A 85 -6.08 15.44 -0.83
C ASP A 85 -7.48 15.83 -0.33
N ALA A 86 -7.57 16.94 0.43
CA ALA A 86 -8.83 17.35 1.05
C ALA A 86 -9.97 17.66 0.05
N PRO A 87 -9.69 18.19 -1.17
CA PRO A 87 -10.69 18.26 -2.24
C PRO A 87 -11.05 16.93 -2.94
N GLY A 88 -10.45 15.80 -2.56
CA GLY A 88 -10.68 14.49 -3.20
C GLY A 88 -9.82 14.21 -4.44
N ASN A 89 -8.82 15.05 -4.75
CA ASN A 89 -7.90 14.74 -5.85
C ASN A 89 -7.03 13.53 -5.48
N VAL A 90 -6.76 12.68 -6.45
CA VAL A 90 -5.93 11.49 -6.27
C VAL A 90 -4.48 11.81 -6.63
N LEU A 91 -3.58 11.60 -5.68
CA LEU A 91 -2.14 11.70 -5.87
C LEU A 91 -1.50 10.33 -5.91
N THR A 92 -0.60 10.11 -6.86
CA THR A 92 0.16 8.86 -6.96
C THR A 92 1.66 9.10 -6.93
N LEU A 93 2.38 8.13 -6.39
CA LEU A 93 3.84 8.04 -6.40
C LEU A 93 4.23 6.74 -7.10
N GLY A 94 5.15 6.79 -8.06
CA GLY A 94 5.57 5.61 -8.82
C GLY A 94 7.06 5.62 -9.17
N ASN A 95 7.70 4.46 -9.08
CA ASN A 95 9.04 4.22 -9.61
C ASN A 95 8.92 3.79 -11.07
N HIS A 96 9.59 4.51 -11.97
CA HIS A 96 9.46 4.29 -13.41
C HIS A 96 10.81 4.35 -14.12
N ARG A 97 10.80 4.03 -15.41
CA ARG A 97 11.92 4.32 -16.33
C ARG A 97 11.45 5.09 -17.55
N THR A 98 12.18 6.13 -17.93
CA THR A 98 11.78 6.97 -19.07
C THR A 98 11.98 6.27 -20.42
N PRO A 99 11.18 6.61 -21.46
CA PRO A 99 10.00 7.47 -21.41
C PRO A 99 8.82 6.88 -20.61
N ILE A 100 8.02 7.75 -19.98
CA ILE A 100 6.81 7.40 -19.22
C ILE A 100 5.61 8.10 -19.84
N ASP A 101 4.49 7.40 -20.04
CA ASP A 101 3.26 7.96 -20.57
C ASP A 101 2.10 7.77 -19.58
N PHE A 102 1.46 8.89 -19.23
CA PHE A 102 0.25 8.97 -18.39
C PHE A 102 -1.02 9.17 -19.23
N GLY A 103 -0.99 8.81 -20.53
CA GLY A 103 -2.08 9.00 -21.49
C GLY A 103 -2.12 10.37 -22.16
N GLN A 104 -1.08 11.19 -21.99
CA GLN A 104 -0.96 12.54 -22.56
C GLN A 104 0.35 12.72 -23.37
N GLY A 105 1.06 11.62 -23.62
CA GLY A 105 2.33 11.60 -24.34
C GLY A 105 3.52 11.29 -23.43
N ALA A 106 4.59 10.82 -24.07
CA ALA A 106 5.80 10.38 -23.41
C ALA A 106 6.57 11.54 -22.73
N LEU A 107 6.90 11.36 -21.45
CA LEU A 107 7.72 12.22 -20.63
C LEU A 107 9.10 11.59 -20.39
N GLY A 108 10.14 12.43 -20.37
CA GLY A 108 11.54 12.03 -20.17
C GLY A 108 12.21 11.57 -21.47
N SER A 109 13.32 12.22 -21.82
CA SER A 109 14.02 12.01 -23.10
C SER A 109 15.13 10.97 -23.04
N SER A 110 15.63 10.64 -21.84
CA SER A 110 16.73 9.68 -21.66
C SER A 110 16.19 8.27 -21.51
N ALA A 111 16.18 7.47 -22.58
CA ALA A 111 15.64 6.11 -22.53
C ALA A 111 16.30 5.25 -21.42
N GLY A 112 15.47 4.56 -20.64
CA GLY A 112 15.87 3.65 -19.56
C GLY A 112 16.27 4.33 -18.24
N ALA A 113 16.26 5.67 -18.15
CA ALA A 113 16.66 6.35 -16.92
C ALA A 113 15.64 6.12 -15.79
N PRO A 114 16.06 5.60 -14.62
CA PRO A 114 15.16 5.37 -13.49
C PRO A 114 14.79 6.68 -12.81
N VAL A 115 13.49 6.96 -12.75
CA VAL A 115 12.95 8.19 -12.19
C VAL A 115 11.82 7.88 -11.22
N LEU A 116 11.53 8.87 -10.37
CA LEU A 116 10.37 8.86 -9.49
C LEU A 116 9.35 9.85 -10.05
N ALA A 117 8.13 9.39 -10.31
CA ALA A 117 7.04 10.25 -10.75
C ALA A 117 6.05 10.50 -9.61
N VAL A 118 5.62 11.75 -9.47
CA VAL A 118 4.47 12.16 -8.67
C VAL A 118 3.43 12.68 -9.63
N SER A 119 2.19 12.22 -9.53
CA SER A 119 1.09 12.75 -10.34
C SER A 119 -0.10 13.13 -9.48
N LYS A 120 -0.93 14.03 -10.01
CA LYS A 120 -2.21 14.42 -9.43
C LYS A 120 -3.30 14.32 -10.49
N CYS A 121 -4.38 13.65 -10.15
CA CYS A 121 -5.61 13.57 -10.93
C CYS A 121 -6.75 14.24 -10.16
N THR A 122 -7.68 14.88 -10.86
CA THR A 122 -8.94 15.35 -10.26
C THR A 122 -9.79 14.16 -9.80
N PRO A 123 -10.82 14.37 -8.94
CA PRO A 123 -11.79 13.33 -8.60
C PRO A 123 -12.44 12.71 -9.85
N ASP A 124 -12.68 13.56 -10.86
CA ASP A 124 -13.14 13.17 -12.19
C ASP A 124 -12.09 12.40 -13.04
N GLY A 125 -10.97 11.99 -12.45
CA GLY A 125 -9.87 11.25 -13.09
C GLY A 125 -9.06 12.04 -14.12
N GLN A 126 -9.28 13.35 -14.27
CA GLN A 126 -8.48 14.13 -15.21
C GLN A 126 -7.09 14.39 -14.65
N LEU A 127 -6.05 14.02 -15.40
CA LEU A 127 -4.66 14.30 -15.02
C LEU A 127 -4.43 15.82 -14.94
N SER A 128 -4.16 16.32 -13.74
CA SER A 128 -3.87 17.74 -13.49
C SER A 128 -2.40 18.05 -13.75
N TRP A 129 -1.49 17.23 -13.21
CA TRP A 129 -0.06 17.40 -13.43
C TRP A 129 0.75 16.13 -13.14
N VAL A 130 1.95 16.07 -13.70
CA VAL A 130 3.00 15.09 -13.38
C VAL A 130 4.30 15.84 -13.07
N ARG A 131 5.07 15.35 -12.09
CA ARG A 131 6.42 15.80 -11.74
C ARG A 131 7.35 14.62 -11.73
N ILE A 132 8.49 14.77 -12.39
CA ILE A 132 9.53 13.75 -12.47
C ILE A 132 10.71 14.22 -11.61
N LEU A 133 11.15 13.35 -10.70
CA LEU A 133 12.35 13.50 -9.90
C LEU A 133 13.40 12.53 -10.45
N GLU A 134 14.49 13.09 -10.95
CA GLU A 134 15.60 12.34 -11.53
C GLU A 134 16.93 12.78 -10.92
N ALA A 135 17.83 11.83 -10.72
CA ALA A 135 19.19 12.13 -10.31
C ALA A 135 20.04 12.40 -11.57
N PRO A 136 20.95 13.39 -11.53
CA PRO A 136 21.80 13.68 -12.68
C PRO A 136 22.71 12.48 -13.01
N PRO A 137 23.05 12.28 -14.29
CA PRO A 137 24.01 11.25 -14.66
C PRO A 137 25.39 11.56 -14.06
N LEU A 138 25.89 10.66 -13.21
CA LEU A 138 27.22 10.75 -12.61
C LEU A 138 28.13 9.66 -13.20
N ALA A 139 29.31 10.06 -13.67
CA ALA A 139 30.25 9.15 -14.35
C ALA A 139 30.61 7.93 -13.49
N GLY A 140 30.51 6.74 -14.09
CA GLY A 140 30.81 5.46 -13.42
C GLY A 140 29.75 5.00 -12.41
N THR A 141 28.57 5.63 -12.38
CA THR A 141 27.45 5.23 -11.53
C THR A 141 26.20 4.91 -12.36
N SER A 142 25.29 4.12 -11.80
CA SER A 142 23.93 3.98 -12.31
C SER A 142 23.02 4.88 -11.47
N PRO A 143 22.68 6.10 -11.94
CA PRO A 143 21.85 7.00 -11.17
C PRO A 143 20.49 6.36 -10.92
N PHE A 144 19.90 6.60 -9.75
CA PHE A 144 18.52 6.21 -9.46
C PHE A 144 17.89 7.13 -8.42
N VAL A 145 16.57 7.28 -8.54
CA VAL A 145 15.68 7.81 -7.51
C VAL A 145 14.56 6.78 -7.33
N ARG A 146 14.27 6.40 -6.09
CA ARG A 146 13.20 5.46 -5.76
C ARG A 146 12.35 6.01 -4.62
N GLY A 147 11.05 6.10 -4.83
CA GLY A 147 10.06 6.39 -3.80
C GLY A 147 9.83 5.20 -2.88
N GLN A 148 9.48 5.49 -1.64
CA GLN A 148 9.12 4.51 -0.61
C GLN A 148 7.76 4.80 0.03
N ALA A 149 7.36 6.07 0.14
CA ALA A 149 6.05 6.45 0.65
C ALA A 149 5.68 7.89 0.23
N LEU A 150 4.38 8.17 0.18
CA LEU A 150 3.78 9.48 -0.04
C LEU A 150 2.87 9.80 1.15
N ALA A 151 2.85 11.05 1.61
CA ALA A 151 1.81 11.55 2.49
C ALA A 151 1.37 12.94 2.05
N VAL A 152 0.11 13.28 2.31
CA VAL A 152 -0.53 14.52 1.87
C VAL A 152 -0.99 15.29 3.11
N GLU A 153 -0.50 16.52 3.25
CA GLU A 153 -0.98 17.44 4.28
C GLU A 153 -2.32 18.06 3.86
N ARG A 154 -3.09 18.56 4.84
CA ARG A 154 -4.43 19.12 4.59
C ARG A 154 -4.47 20.23 3.53
N GLN A 155 -3.38 21.01 3.39
CA GLN A 155 -3.27 22.08 2.40
C GLN A 155 -2.89 21.57 0.99
N GLY A 156 -2.85 20.24 0.77
CA GLY A 156 -2.40 19.62 -0.47
C GLY A 156 -0.87 19.55 -0.62
N THR A 157 -0.11 20.01 0.37
CA THR A 157 1.35 19.90 0.40
C THR A 157 1.76 18.44 0.55
N LEU A 158 2.78 18.02 -0.19
CA LEU A 158 3.17 16.62 -0.34
C LEU A 158 4.47 16.34 0.39
N LEU A 159 4.53 15.19 1.06
CA LEU A 159 5.76 14.65 1.63
C LEU A 159 6.12 13.37 0.88
N VAL A 160 7.33 13.33 0.31
CA VAL A 160 7.84 12.19 -0.45
C VAL A 160 9.05 11.62 0.28
N LEU A 161 8.94 10.35 0.65
CA LEU A 161 10.03 9.56 1.22
C LEU A 161 10.65 8.69 0.12
N GLY A 162 11.98 8.64 0.06
CA GLY A 162 12.66 7.80 -0.93
C GLY A 162 14.14 7.57 -0.64
N THR A 163 14.81 6.94 -1.60
CA THR A 163 16.26 6.74 -1.63
C THR A 163 16.81 7.07 -3.01
N GLN A 164 18.04 7.58 -3.07
CA GLN A 164 18.71 7.90 -4.32
C GLN A 164 20.19 7.49 -4.33
N SER A 165 20.83 7.64 -5.49
CA SER A 165 22.25 7.38 -5.75
C SER A 165 23.20 8.56 -5.46
N GLY A 166 22.66 9.75 -5.21
CA GLY A 166 23.37 11.01 -4.97
C GLY A 166 23.15 12.05 -6.08
N GLY A 167 23.29 13.33 -5.73
CA GLY A 167 23.21 14.45 -6.68
C GLY A 167 21.80 14.91 -7.03
N LEU A 168 20.75 14.26 -6.49
CA LEU A 168 19.36 14.68 -6.66
C LEU A 168 19.17 16.09 -6.08
N GLU A 169 18.71 17.03 -6.92
CA GLU A 169 18.42 18.41 -6.54
C GLU A 169 16.92 18.60 -6.34
N ILE A 170 16.53 19.03 -5.14
CA ILE A 170 15.12 19.31 -4.78
C ILE A 170 15.09 20.57 -3.92
N GLY A 171 14.30 21.57 -4.32
CA GLY A 171 14.11 22.82 -3.56
C GLY A 171 15.42 23.59 -3.36
N GLY A 172 16.30 23.59 -4.37
CA GLY A 172 17.62 24.24 -4.33
C GLY A 172 18.66 23.52 -3.47
N SER A 173 18.38 22.30 -3.00
CA SER A 173 19.31 21.48 -2.20
C SER A 173 19.76 20.25 -2.97
N VAL A 174 21.07 20.05 -3.08
CA VAL A 174 21.67 18.84 -3.69
C VAL A 174 21.93 17.81 -2.58
N LEU A 175 21.32 16.64 -2.71
CA LEU A 175 21.36 15.61 -1.67
C LEU A 175 22.52 14.61 -1.85
N PRO A 176 23.18 14.18 -0.77
CA PRO A 176 24.14 13.07 -0.81
C PRO A 176 23.44 11.73 -1.07
N PRO A 177 24.17 10.68 -1.49
CA PRO A 177 23.62 9.34 -1.67
C PRO A 177 22.90 8.83 -0.41
N GLY A 178 21.65 8.37 -0.53
CA GLY A 178 20.93 7.79 0.60
C GLY A 178 19.43 8.05 0.63
N ALA A 179 18.84 7.82 1.80
CA ALA A 179 17.44 8.07 2.06
C ALA A 179 17.19 9.58 2.20
N PHE A 180 16.03 10.05 1.73
CA PHE A 180 15.64 11.44 1.77
C PHE A 180 14.16 11.61 2.10
N LEU A 181 13.83 12.77 2.65
CA LEU A 181 12.48 13.28 2.77
C LEU A 181 12.41 14.61 2.00
N ALA A 182 11.44 14.73 1.10
CA ALA A 182 11.17 15.95 0.35
C ALA A 182 9.78 16.46 0.67
N ARG A 183 9.60 17.79 0.67
CA ARG A 183 8.31 18.45 0.73
C ARG A 183 8.08 19.22 -0.56
N LEU A 184 6.91 19.03 -1.16
CA LEU A 184 6.47 19.69 -2.40
C LEU A 184 5.18 20.46 -2.11
N ASP A 185 4.94 21.56 -2.81
CA ASP A 185 3.64 22.26 -2.72
C ASP A 185 2.50 21.45 -3.39
N ALA A 186 1.28 21.98 -3.38
CA ALA A 186 0.09 21.32 -3.93
C ALA A 186 0.12 21.16 -5.46
N GLU A 187 1.00 21.91 -6.13
CA GLU A 187 1.29 21.86 -7.56
C GLU A 187 2.52 20.98 -7.84
N GLY A 188 3.04 20.28 -6.83
CA GLY A 188 4.18 19.37 -6.93
C GLY A 188 5.53 20.07 -7.10
N ASN A 189 5.61 21.39 -6.90
CA ASN A 189 6.89 22.11 -6.98
C ASN A 189 7.71 21.86 -5.71
N PRO A 190 9.01 21.60 -5.84
CA PRO A 190 9.89 21.41 -4.68
C PRO A 190 9.95 22.59 -3.72
N LEU A 191 9.65 22.36 -2.44
CA LEU A 191 9.84 23.33 -1.36
C LEU A 191 11.18 23.13 -0.65
N TRP A 192 11.47 21.90 -0.22
CA TRP A 192 12.74 21.53 0.40
C TRP A 192 12.97 20.02 0.33
N ALA A 193 14.22 19.59 0.53
CA ALA A 193 14.54 18.19 0.80
C ALA A 193 15.65 18.04 1.83
N ARG A 194 15.66 16.90 2.53
CA ARG A 194 16.63 16.57 3.58
C ARG A 194 17.11 15.13 3.43
N ALA A 195 18.40 14.91 3.64
CA ALA A 195 18.95 13.58 3.81
C ALA A 195 18.56 13.01 5.17
N LEU A 196 18.27 11.71 5.22
CA LEU A 196 17.94 11.01 6.45
C LEU A 196 19.16 10.22 6.95
N PRO A 197 19.38 10.12 8.27
CA PRO A 197 20.54 9.42 8.84
C PRO A 197 20.43 7.89 8.68
N THR A 198 19.24 7.38 8.41
CA THR A 198 18.96 5.96 8.11
C THR A 198 17.74 5.83 7.19
N SER A 199 17.51 4.64 6.65
CA SER A 199 16.36 4.38 5.77
C SER A 199 15.07 4.28 6.57
N ALA A 200 13.99 4.83 6.01
CA ALA A 200 12.61 4.61 6.44
C ALA A 200 11.82 4.06 5.24
N THR A 201 10.73 3.35 5.50
CA THR A 201 9.88 2.75 4.47
C THR A 201 8.42 3.18 4.60
N LYS A 202 8.08 3.92 5.65
CA LYS A 202 6.74 4.44 5.94
C LYS A 202 6.81 5.88 6.40
N LEU A 203 5.75 6.61 6.10
CA LEU A 203 5.61 8.04 6.32
C LEU A 203 4.14 8.32 6.68
N ALA A 204 3.93 9.10 7.73
CA ALA A 204 2.63 9.67 8.07
C ALA A 204 2.80 11.14 8.47
N VAL A 205 1.79 11.97 8.21
CA VAL A 205 1.78 13.38 8.62
C VAL A 205 0.45 13.73 9.29
N ASP A 206 0.52 14.36 10.46
CA ASP A 206 -0.67 14.77 11.20
C ASP A 206 -1.19 16.15 10.80
N LYS A 207 -2.40 16.47 11.25
CA LYS A 207 -3.05 17.78 11.00
C LYS A 207 -2.30 18.99 11.56
N ARG A 208 -1.29 18.79 12.43
CA ARG A 208 -0.40 19.82 12.97
C ARG A 208 0.90 19.93 12.16
N GLY A 209 1.08 19.11 11.13
CA GLY A 209 2.29 19.01 10.32
C GLY A 209 3.40 18.19 10.98
N TYR A 210 3.10 17.35 11.98
CA TYR A 210 4.10 16.45 12.55
C TYR A 210 4.31 15.25 11.65
N ILE A 211 5.58 15.00 11.32
CA ILE A 211 5.99 14.00 10.32
C ILE A 211 6.55 12.79 11.05
N THR A 212 5.93 11.63 10.89
CA THR A 212 6.43 10.38 11.47
C THR A 212 6.97 9.48 10.38
N LEU A 213 8.20 9.01 10.56
CA LEU A 213 8.84 8.02 9.69
C LEU A 213 8.95 6.69 10.44
N ALA A 214 8.75 5.58 9.75
CA ALA A 214 9.04 4.25 10.30
C ALA A 214 9.91 3.41 9.36
N GLY A 215 10.69 2.50 9.93
CA GLY A 215 11.53 1.58 9.17
C GLY A 215 12.24 0.59 10.08
N MET A 216 13.27 -0.08 9.55
CA MET A 216 14.10 -1.00 10.32
C MET A 216 15.41 -0.33 10.75
N LEU A 217 15.72 -0.38 12.05
CA LEU A 217 16.93 0.17 12.63
C LEU A 217 18.02 -0.90 12.71
N VAL A 218 19.14 -0.64 12.02
CA VAL A 218 20.35 -1.49 12.07
C VAL A 218 21.57 -0.61 12.32
N GLY A 219 22.31 -0.95 13.37
CA GLY A 219 23.44 -0.15 13.85
C GLY A 219 23.01 1.04 14.71
N GLN A 220 23.96 1.93 14.95
CA GLN A 220 23.77 3.13 15.77
C GLN A 220 23.44 4.33 14.88
N VAL A 221 22.38 5.07 15.24
CA VAL A 221 21.89 6.23 14.49
C VAL A 221 21.64 7.38 15.46
N ASP A 222 22.09 8.57 15.08
CA ASP A 222 21.75 9.82 15.77
C ASP A 222 20.67 10.55 14.99
N PHE A 223 19.52 10.76 15.64
CA PHE A 223 18.38 11.50 15.07
C PHE A 223 18.39 12.99 15.47
N GLY A 224 19.42 13.47 16.15
CA GLY A 224 19.53 14.85 16.62
C GLY A 224 18.71 15.14 17.88
N LYS A 225 18.27 14.10 18.60
CA LYS A 225 17.57 14.23 19.88
C LYS A 225 18.04 13.17 20.88
N GLY A 226 18.71 13.63 21.93
CA GLY A 226 19.26 12.75 22.95
C GLY A 226 20.45 11.93 22.43
N PRO A 227 20.85 10.86 23.13
CA PRO A 227 21.93 9.99 22.69
C PRO A 227 21.53 9.20 21.43
N PRO A 228 22.50 8.77 20.61
CA PRO A 228 22.24 7.87 19.49
C PRO A 228 21.56 6.58 19.95
N VAL A 229 20.63 6.07 19.13
CA VAL A 229 19.93 4.80 19.38
C VAL A 229 20.54 3.68 18.54
N THR A 230 20.51 2.45 19.06
CA THR A 230 21.09 1.28 18.40
C THR A 230 20.02 0.21 18.18
N GLY A 231 19.99 -0.37 16.98
CA GLY A 231 19.11 -1.49 16.64
C GLY A 231 19.86 -2.61 15.90
N THR A 232 19.27 -3.80 15.88
CA THR A 232 19.82 -4.99 15.21
C THR A 232 18.84 -5.60 14.21
N GLY A 233 17.99 -4.76 13.62
CA GLY A 233 16.84 -5.17 12.83
C GLY A 233 15.53 -4.99 13.61
N ASN A 234 15.43 -3.89 14.36
CA ASN A 234 14.26 -3.55 15.17
C ASN A 234 13.40 -2.53 14.41
N PRO A 235 12.07 -2.67 14.36
CA PRO A 235 11.21 -1.59 13.93
C PRO A 235 11.48 -0.32 14.74
N TYR A 236 11.56 0.83 14.08
CA TYR A 236 11.69 2.13 14.73
C TYR A 236 10.70 3.12 14.14
N LEU A 237 10.33 4.10 14.95
CA LEU A 237 9.63 5.31 14.54
C LEU A 237 10.44 6.53 15.00
N VAL A 238 10.46 7.55 14.16
CA VAL A 238 10.93 8.89 14.54
C VAL A 238 9.90 9.90 14.11
N GLN A 239 9.55 10.82 15.00
CA GLN A 239 8.66 11.92 14.68
C GLN A 239 9.42 13.24 14.69
N PHE A 240 9.13 14.09 13.71
CA PHE A 240 9.59 15.46 13.58
C PHE A 240 8.41 16.41 13.70
N ASP A 241 8.65 17.64 14.13
CA ASP A 241 7.67 18.71 14.03
C ASP A 241 7.59 19.29 12.60
N ALA A 242 6.68 20.24 12.38
CA ALA A 242 6.49 20.88 11.08
C ALA A 242 7.72 21.67 10.57
N THR A 243 8.68 21.99 11.45
CA THR A 243 9.96 22.62 11.08
C THR A 243 11.04 21.57 10.73
N GLY A 244 10.73 20.29 10.95
CA GLY A 244 11.63 19.16 10.79
C GLY A 244 12.57 18.93 11.97
N ALA A 245 12.27 19.48 13.15
CA ALA A 245 13.04 19.20 14.37
C ALA A 245 12.54 17.90 15.02
N PRO A 246 13.44 17.01 15.48
CA PRO A 246 13.04 15.73 16.08
C PRO A 246 12.24 15.93 17.39
N ARG A 247 11.11 15.23 17.50
CA ARG A 247 10.22 15.23 18.69
C ARG A 247 10.43 14.01 19.56
N TRP A 248 10.50 12.81 18.99
CA TRP A 248 10.77 11.59 19.75
C TRP A 248 11.25 10.49 18.81
N VAL A 249 11.90 9.49 19.39
CA VAL A 249 12.32 8.26 18.71
C VAL A 249 11.81 7.09 19.55
N PHE A 250 11.14 6.15 18.89
CA PHE A 250 10.73 4.87 19.46
C PHE A 250 11.47 3.75 18.72
N VAL A 251 12.00 2.78 19.45
CA VAL A 251 12.60 1.57 18.89
C VAL A 251 11.93 0.39 19.58
N ASP A 252 11.35 -0.52 18.79
CA ASP A 252 10.75 -1.72 19.34
C ASP A 252 11.84 -2.62 19.95
N SER A 253 11.58 -3.13 21.14
CA SER A 253 12.45 -4.08 21.83
C SER A 253 12.65 -5.38 21.04
N ALA A 254 11.64 -5.79 20.26
CA ALA A 254 11.68 -7.00 19.44
C ALA A 254 12.20 -6.69 18.04
N ARG A 255 12.97 -7.63 17.48
CA ARG A 255 13.31 -7.59 16.05
C ARG A 255 12.08 -7.92 15.23
N GLY A 256 11.97 -7.32 14.05
CA GLY A 256 10.82 -7.52 13.18
C GLY A 256 10.89 -6.70 11.91
N LEU A 257 9.86 -6.84 11.09
CA LEU A 257 9.66 -6.09 9.86
C LEU A 257 8.44 -5.18 10.03
N PRO A 258 8.60 -3.84 9.98
CA PRO A 258 7.46 -2.94 9.85
C PRO A 258 6.92 -3.01 8.42
N MET A 259 5.62 -3.27 8.28
CA MET A 259 4.97 -3.40 6.98
C MET A 259 4.10 -2.21 6.64
N ASP A 260 3.45 -1.58 7.62
CA ASP A 260 2.61 -0.40 7.39
C ASP A 260 2.44 0.48 8.64
N LEU A 261 2.08 1.75 8.44
CA LEU A 261 1.92 2.76 9.49
C LEU A 261 0.65 3.59 9.24
N ALA A 262 -0.30 3.52 10.17
CA ALA A 262 -1.48 4.38 10.17
C ALA A 262 -1.40 5.45 11.25
N LEU A 263 -1.98 6.61 10.96
CA LEU A 263 -2.19 7.71 11.90
C LEU A 263 -3.69 7.86 12.15
N ASP A 264 -4.07 7.93 13.42
CA ASP A 264 -5.43 8.24 13.84
C ASP A 264 -5.65 9.76 14.00
N ASP A 265 -6.91 10.21 13.98
CA ASP A 265 -7.29 11.63 14.11
C ASP A 265 -6.83 12.28 15.43
N SER A 266 -6.59 11.46 16.46
CA SER A 266 -6.02 11.87 17.74
C SER A 266 -4.52 12.18 17.68
N GLY A 267 -3.84 11.73 16.62
CA GLY A 267 -2.38 11.78 16.47
C GLY A 267 -1.66 10.52 16.95
N ASP A 268 -2.39 9.53 17.46
CA ASP A 268 -1.85 8.22 17.79
C ASP A 268 -1.51 7.42 16.52
N LEU A 269 -0.57 6.50 16.64
CA LEU A 269 0.04 5.77 15.53
C LEU A 269 -0.13 4.26 15.71
N TYR A 270 -0.37 3.56 14.61
CA TYR A 270 -0.49 2.12 14.58
C TYR A 270 0.51 1.53 13.59
N LEU A 271 1.46 0.75 14.10
CA LEU A 271 2.46 0.07 13.30
C LEU A 271 2.11 -1.40 13.16
N SER A 272 1.93 -1.88 11.92
CA SER A 272 1.72 -3.29 11.63
C SER A 272 2.99 -3.93 11.07
N GLY A 273 3.07 -5.26 11.17
CA GLY A 273 4.14 -6.00 10.54
C GLY A 273 4.29 -7.45 10.99
N GLY A 274 5.53 -7.93 10.97
CA GLY A 274 5.93 -9.23 11.52
C GLY A 274 6.96 -9.09 12.64
N ARG A 275 6.78 -9.79 13.76
CA ARG A 275 7.81 -9.94 14.80
C ARG A 275 8.54 -11.26 14.62
N PHE A 276 9.86 -11.27 14.79
CA PHE A 276 10.63 -12.52 14.75
C PHE A 276 10.31 -13.40 15.96
N LEU A 277 10.27 -14.72 15.73
CA LEU A 277 10.11 -15.74 16.76
C LEU A 277 11.42 -16.51 16.97
N PRO A 278 12.29 -16.09 17.92
CA PRO A 278 13.53 -16.80 18.22
C PRO A 278 13.28 -18.25 18.64
N PRO A 279 14.18 -19.19 18.28
CA PRO A 279 15.42 -19.00 17.53
C PRO A 279 15.24 -18.99 16.00
N SER A 280 14.01 -19.08 15.50
CA SER A 280 13.73 -19.12 14.06
C SER A 280 13.70 -17.73 13.40
N LEU A 281 13.82 -17.69 12.08
CA LEU A 281 13.55 -16.48 11.28
C LEU A 281 12.07 -16.34 10.90
N ARG A 282 11.18 -17.12 11.52
CA ARG A 282 9.74 -17.03 11.25
C ARG A 282 9.17 -15.76 11.86
N LEU A 283 8.14 -15.24 11.22
CA LEU A 283 7.45 -14.03 11.61
C LEU A 283 6.02 -14.36 12.07
N THR A 284 5.56 -13.62 13.06
CA THR A 284 4.18 -13.62 13.55
C THR A 284 3.59 -12.22 13.32
N PRO A 285 2.36 -12.12 12.78
CA PRO A 285 1.71 -10.83 12.58
C PRO A 285 1.60 -10.06 13.89
N PHE A 286 1.86 -8.75 13.85
CA PHE A 286 1.66 -7.88 15.00
C PHE A 286 1.05 -6.53 14.60
N LEU A 287 0.45 -5.88 15.59
CA LEU A 287 -0.02 -4.51 15.55
C LEU A 287 0.38 -3.80 16.86
N THR A 288 1.10 -2.69 16.77
CA THR A 288 1.50 -1.88 17.94
C THR A 288 0.86 -0.51 17.88
N HIS A 289 0.20 -0.12 18.97
CA HIS A 289 -0.33 1.21 19.19
C HIS A 289 0.68 2.07 19.96
N ILE A 290 0.99 3.24 19.41
CA ILE A 290 1.96 4.20 19.93
C ILE A 290 1.23 5.54 20.05
N SER A 291 1.24 6.12 21.24
CA SER A 291 0.66 7.45 21.47
C SER A 291 1.30 8.54 20.62
N SER A 292 0.62 9.67 20.46
CA SER A 292 1.14 10.86 19.75
C SER A 292 2.45 11.42 20.32
N GLU A 293 2.76 11.08 21.58
CA GLU A 293 3.99 11.40 22.31
C GLU A 293 5.09 10.33 22.18
N GLY A 294 4.88 9.27 21.38
CA GLY A 294 5.87 8.23 21.12
C GLY A 294 5.96 7.14 22.19
N LYS A 295 5.00 7.07 23.12
CA LYS A 295 4.95 6.00 24.12
C LYS A 295 4.18 4.79 23.57
N PRO A 296 4.72 3.56 23.62
CA PRO A 296 3.95 2.36 23.27
C PRO A 296 2.83 2.17 24.30
N LEU A 297 1.60 1.98 23.82
CA LEU A 297 0.43 1.76 24.67
C LEU A 297 0.12 0.27 24.77
N TRP A 298 0.07 -0.43 23.64
CA TRP A 298 -0.09 -1.87 23.58
C TRP A 298 0.48 -2.46 22.30
N THR A 299 0.81 -3.76 22.34
CA THR A 299 1.02 -4.56 21.13
C THR A 299 0.10 -5.78 21.18
N ARG A 300 -0.53 -6.09 20.03
CA ARG A 300 -1.25 -7.34 19.80
C ARG A 300 -0.43 -8.18 18.82
N GLN A 301 -0.22 -9.44 19.17
CA GLN A 301 0.48 -10.42 18.36
C GLN A 301 -0.48 -11.58 18.09
N LEU A 302 -0.51 -12.07 16.86
CA LEU A 302 -1.34 -13.24 16.52
C LEU A 302 -0.58 -14.52 16.90
N GLU A 303 -0.58 -14.84 18.19
CA GLU A 303 0.12 -16.01 18.72
C GLU A 303 -0.36 -17.31 18.06
N GLY A 304 0.59 -18.13 17.60
CA GLY A 304 0.31 -19.37 16.84
C GLY A 304 0.12 -19.16 15.34
N ALA A 305 0.01 -17.91 14.86
CA ALA A 305 0.00 -17.57 13.45
C ALA A 305 1.42 -17.27 12.93
N LEU A 306 1.73 -17.81 11.76
CA LEU A 306 2.94 -17.49 11.00
C LEU A 306 2.57 -16.68 9.76
N GLY A 307 3.12 -15.48 9.61
CA GLY A 307 2.79 -14.57 8.53
C GLY A 307 3.13 -13.12 8.85
N LEU A 308 2.44 -12.20 8.17
CA LEU A 308 2.63 -10.75 8.30
C LEU A 308 1.28 -10.05 8.40
N ALA A 309 1.20 -9.04 9.27
CA ALA A 309 0.23 -7.96 9.10
C ALA A 309 0.81 -7.00 8.07
N MET A 310 0.14 -6.82 6.93
CA MET A 310 0.65 -6.16 5.73
C MET A 310 0.17 -4.72 5.59
N SER A 311 -1.03 -4.41 6.05
CA SER A 311 -1.64 -3.08 5.92
C SER A 311 -2.45 -2.75 7.17
N VAL A 312 -2.51 -1.46 7.52
CA VAL A 312 -3.26 -0.95 8.68
C VAL A 312 -3.91 0.37 8.33
N ALA A 313 -5.14 0.57 8.78
CA ALA A 313 -5.82 1.86 8.74
C ALA A 313 -6.44 2.17 10.10
N ALA A 314 -6.44 3.44 10.49
CA ALA A 314 -6.94 3.89 11.78
C ALA A 314 -7.74 5.18 11.64
N GLN A 315 -8.89 5.25 12.30
CA GLN A 315 -9.69 6.45 12.33
C GLN A 315 -10.70 6.47 13.49
N GLY A 316 -10.83 7.62 14.14
CA GLY A 316 -11.73 7.79 15.28
C GLY A 316 -11.50 6.78 16.42
N GLY A 317 -10.28 6.28 16.58
CA GLY A 317 -9.95 5.21 17.55
C GLY A 317 -10.39 3.81 17.13
N HIS A 318 -10.84 3.61 15.89
CA HIS A 318 -11.05 2.30 15.28
C HIS A 318 -9.86 1.94 14.40
N VAL A 319 -9.38 0.72 14.52
CA VAL A 319 -8.21 0.24 13.78
C VAL A 319 -8.57 -1.02 13.05
N VAL A 320 -8.22 -1.09 11.78
CA VAL A 320 -8.25 -2.32 10.99
C VAL A 320 -6.83 -2.69 10.60
N VAL A 321 -6.49 -3.96 10.75
CA VAL A 321 -5.24 -4.54 10.28
C VAL A 321 -5.55 -5.74 9.40
N SER A 322 -4.89 -5.80 8.26
CA SER A 322 -4.98 -6.93 7.34
C SER A 322 -3.62 -7.55 7.10
N GLY A 323 -3.63 -8.78 6.63
CA GLY A 323 -2.41 -9.53 6.39
C GLY A 323 -2.72 -10.92 5.90
N TYR A 324 -1.74 -11.80 5.99
CA TYR A 324 -1.92 -13.22 5.73
C TYR A 324 -1.26 -14.05 6.83
N PHE A 325 -1.75 -15.27 7.02
CA PHE A 325 -1.19 -16.21 7.97
C PHE A 325 -1.37 -17.66 7.54
N THR A 326 -0.54 -18.51 8.13
CA THR A 326 -0.71 -19.96 8.23
C THR A 326 -0.72 -20.34 9.71
N GLY A 327 -1.35 -21.47 10.03
CA GLY A 327 -1.48 -21.95 11.40
C GLY A 327 -2.79 -21.52 12.05
N ARG A 328 -2.77 -21.25 13.36
CA ARG A 328 -3.97 -21.02 14.16
C ARG A 328 -3.71 -19.94 15.20
N PHE A 329 -4.65 -19.01 15.35
CA PHE A 329 -4.69 -18.08 16.46
C PHE A 329 -6.12 -17.97 17.01
N VAL A 330 -6.29 -17.31 18.16
CA VAL A 330 -7.60 -17.03 18.75
C VAL A 330 -7.88 -15.55 18.63
N PHE A 331 -9.10 -15.21 18.20
CA PHE A 331 -9.58 -13.84 18.10
C PHE A 331 -11.02 -13.79 18.60
N ARG A 332 -11.31 -12.91 19.56
CA ARG A 332 -12.58 -12.81 20.29
C ARG A 332 -13.04 -14.13 20.90
N GLY A 333 -12.08 -14.90 21.41
CA GLY A 333 -12.33 -16.23 21.96
C GLY A 333 -12.64 -17.32 20.93
N ALA A 334 -12.72 -17.00 19.63
CA ALA A 334 -12.94 -17.95 18.55
C ALA A 334 -11.62 -18.30 17.85
N PRO A 335 -11.36 -19.59 17.53
CA PRO A 335 -10.16 -19.96 16.77
C PRO A 335 -10.33 -19.61 15.29
N LEU A 336 -9.31 -18.95 14.73
CA LEU A 336 -9.13 -18.77 13.29
C LEU A 336 -8.01 -19.71 12.82
N LEU A 337 -8.32 -20.54 11.81
CA LEU A 337 -7.44 -21.59 11.32
C LEU A 337 -7.18 -21.41 9.83
N ALA A 338 -5.92 -21.55 9.44
CA ALA A 338 -5.48 -21.54 8.06
C ALA A 338 -4.44 -22.66 7.86
N PRO A 339 -4.86 -23.87 7.41
CA PRO A 339 -3.94 -24.98 7.12
C PRO A 339 -2.95 -24.63 6.01
N THR A 340 -3.41 -23.82 5.05
CA THR A 340 -2.63 -23.12 4.03
C THR A 340 -2.68 -21.61 4.29
N SER A 341 -2.05 -20.79 3.46
CA SER A 341 -2.12 -19.33 3.61
C SER A 341 -3.55 -18.83 3.46
N ARG A 342 -4.01 -18.00 4.39
CA ARG A 342 -5.22 -17.17 4.25
C ARG A 342 -4.95 -15.74 4.65
N GLY A 343 -5.63 -14.83 3.96
CA GLY A 343 -5.75 -13.45 4.35
C GLY A 343 -6.66 -13.27 5.56
N PHE A 344 -6.46 -12.17 6.26
CA PHE A 344 -7.35 -11.73 7.33
C PHE A 344 -7.58 -10.22 7.26
N ALA A 345 -8.71 -9.77 7.80
CA ALA A 345 -8.90 -8.42 8.28
C ALA A 345 -9.44 -8.49 9.72
N LEU A 346 -8.73 -7.88 10.67
CA LEU A 346 -9.05 -7.85 12.09
C LEU A 346 -9.20 -6.42 12.55
N THR A 347 -10.13 -6.16 13.47
CA THR A 347 -10.35 -4.83 14.01
C THR A 347 -10.18 -4.75 15.51
N TYR A 348 -9.63 -3.63 15.95
CA TYR A 348 -9.43 -3.29 17.35
C TYR A 348 -10.02 -1.90 17.61
N ASP A 349 -10.43 -1.64 18.84
CA ASP A 349 -10.58 -0.26 19.30
C ASP A 349 -9.27 0.30 19.84
N ARG A 350 -9.31 1.55 20.29
CA ARG A 350 -8.16 2.31 20.79
C ARG A 350 -7.46 1.63 21.97
N ASP A 351 -8.20 0.92 22.81
CA ASP A 351 -7.66 0.21 23.98
C ASP A 351 -7.09 -1.17 23.61
N GLY A 352 -7.26 -1.57 22.35
CA GLY A 352 -6.77 -2.82 21.79
C GLY A 352 -7.73 -3.98 22.03
N ASP A 353 -9.00 -3.71 22.34
CA ASP A 353 -10.01 -4.74 22.46
C ASP A 353 -10.49 -5.18 21.06
N GLU A 354 -10.62 -6.49 20.90
CA GLU A 354 -10.93 -7.15 19.64
C GLU A 354 -12.41 -6.96 19.26
N ARG A 355 -12.70 -6.38 18.08
CA ARG A 355 -14.08 -6.00 17.68
C ARG A 355 -14.73 -6.98 16.73
N TRP A 356 -14.19 -7.15 15.53
CA TRP A 356 -14.60 -8.20 14.58
C TRP A 356 -13.41 -8.61 13.73
N GLY A 357 -13.47 -9.83 13.22
CA GLY A 357 -12.43 -10.39 12.37
C GLY A 357 -13.05 -11.26 11.30
N VAL A 358 -12.55 -11.14 10.07
CA VAL A 358 -12.98 -11.94 8.93
C VAL A 358 -11.75 -12.56 8.25
N LEU A 359 -11.93 -13.76 7.73
CA LEU A 359 -10.96 -14.36 6.83
C LEU A 359 -11.21 -13.83 5.42
N LEU A 360 -10.13 -13.67 4.67
CA LEU A 360 -10.16 -13.27 3.27
C LEU A 360 -9.70 -14.47 2.41
N GLY A 361 -9.49 -14.23 1.12
CA GLY A 361 -8.91 -15.20 0.19
C GLY A 361 -7.52 -15.69 0.59
N SER A 362 -6.85 -16.46 -0.27
CA SER A 362 -5.53 -17.04 0.03
C SER A 362 -4.39 -16.01 0.17
N THR A 363 -4.62 -14.77 -0.29
CA THR A 363 -3.68 -13.65 -0.22
C THR A 363 -4.11 -12.57 0.79
N TRP A 364 -3.27 -11.57 1.03
CA TRP A 364 -3.64 -10.43 1.87
C TRP A 364 -4.42 -9.38 1.07
N GLY A 365 -5.21 -8.56 1.77
CA GLY A 365 -5.78 -7.33 1.24
C GLY A 365 -5.11 -6.09 1.83
N LEU A 366 -5.09 -5.00 1.08
CA LEU A 366 -4.86 -3.63 1.54
C LEU A 366 -6.10 -3.14 2.27
N VAL A 367 -5.94 -2.35 3.32
CA VAL A 367 -7.06 -1.77 4.07
C VAL A 367 -6.97 -0.25 4.10
N ALA A 368 -8.12 0.39 3.90
CA ALA A 368 -8.26 1.84 4.05
C ALA A 368 -9.58 2.16 4.76
N MET A 369 -9.59 3.29 5.45
CA MET A 369 -10.73 3.78 6.21
C MET A 369 -10.81 5.30 6.03
N GLY A 370 -11.83 5.78 5.31
CA GLY A 370 -12.20 7.20 5.26
C GLY A 370 -13.20 7.53 6.38
N PRO A 371 -13.44 8.81 6.72
CA PRO A 371 -14.26 9.27 7.86
C PRO A 371 -15.64 8.65 7.99
N ASP A 372 -16.22 8.19 6.89
CA ASP A 372 -17.47 7.44 6.88
C ASP A 372 -17.36 6.03 7.48
N SER A 373 -18.50 5.43 7.79
CA SER A 373 -18.60 4.14 8.50
C SER A 373 -18.10 2.89 7.74
N GLY A 374 -17.33 3.04 6.66
CA GLY A 374 -16.83 1.94 5.83
C GLY A 374 -15.36 1.58 6.09
N VAL A 375 -15.05 0.30 5.96
CA VAL A 375 -13.69 -0.24 5.78
C VAL A 375 -13.62 -0.80 4.38
N VAL A 376 -12.66 -0.32 3.58
CA VAL A 376 -12.40 -0.87 2.25
C VAL A 376 -11.25 -1.86 2.34
N VAL A 377 -11.43 -3.03 1.75
CA VAL A 377 -10.41 -4.06 1.64
C VAL A 377 -10.19 -4.41 0.18
N ALA A 378 -9.00 -4.18 -0.36
CA ALA A 378 -8.68 -4.49 -1.76
C ALA A 378 -7.56 -5.53 -1.83
N GLY A 379 -7.73 -6.61 -2.59
CA GLY A 379 -6.75 -7.69 -2.60
C GLY A 379 -6.88 -8.62 -3.77
N ARG A 380 -6.25 -9.79 -3.66
CA ARG A 380 -6.26 -10.82 -4.70
C ARG A 380 -6.92 -12.10 -4.24
N TYR A 381 -7.52 -12.83 -5.17
CA TYR A 381 -8.11 -14.14 -4.89
C TYR A 381 -8.01 -15.08 -6.09
N THR A 382 -8.03 -16.38 -5.80
CA THR A 382 -8.18 -17.41 -6.84
C THR A 382 -9.67 -17.60 -7.12
N GLY A 383 -10.05 -17.67 -8.40
CA GLY A 383 -11.45 -17.94 -8.78
C GLY A 383 -11.99 -19.21 -8.10
N GLY A 384 -13.17 -19.11 -7.48
CA GLY A 384 -13.80 -20.16 -6.69
C GLY A 384 -13.50 -20.13 -5.19
N GLU A 385 -12.67 -19.20 -4.71
CA GLU A 385 -12.48 -19.01 -3.26
C GLU A 385 -13.74 -18.45 -2.59
N ASP A 386 -14.08 -18.98 -1.41
CA ASP A 386 -15.13 -18.45 -0.54
C ASP A 386 -14.50 -17.78 0.69
N PHE A 387 -14.83 -16.50 0.89
CA PHE A 387 -14.33 -15.69 1.99
C PHE A 387 -15.13 -15.89 3.29
N GLY A 388 -16.26 -16.61 3.24
CA GLY A 388 -17.13 -16.83 4.40
C GLY A 388 -17.92 -15.59 4.81
N LEU A 389 -18.15 -14.67 3.86
CA LEU A 389 -18.91 -13.43 4.06
C LEU A 389 -20.38 -13.53 3.58
N GLY A 390 -20.85 -14.75 3.29
CA GLY A 390 -22.18 -14.98 2.72
C GLY A 390 -22.28 -14.74 1.21
N LEU A 391 -21.14 -14.58 0.52
CA LEU A 391 -21.05 -14.40 -0.93
C LEU A 391 -21.11 -15.72 -1.70
N GLY A 392 -20.79 -16.84 -1.03
CA GLY A 392 -20.46 -18.08 -1.72
C GLY A 392 -19.10 -17.99 -2.43
N PRO A 393 -18.76 -19.00 -3.26
CA PRO A 393 -17.54 -18.98 -4.08
C PRO A 393 -17.54 -17.79 -5.04
N LEU A 394 -16.49 -16.97 -5.00
CA LEU A 394 -16.36 -15.83 -5.90
C LEU A 394 -16.01 -16.28 -7.31
N GLU A 395 -16.79 -15.82 -8.29
CA GLU A 395 -16.48 -16.01 -9.71
C GLU A 395 -15.21 -15.26 -10.09
N GLY A 396 -14.54 -15.72 -11.13
CA GLY A 396 -13.29 -15.15 -11.63
C GLY A 396 -12.62 -16.14 -12.57
N TYR A 397 -11.51 -15.77 -13.20
CA TYR A 397 -10.80 -16.70 -14.06
C TYR A 397 -10.32 -17.91 -13.26
N PRO A 398 -10.79 -19.13 -13.58
CA PRO A 398 -10.42 -20.32 -12.83
C PRO A 398 -8.91 -20.55 -12.87
N GLY A 399 -8.29 -20.71 -11.70
CA GLY A 399 -6.84 -20.90 -11.57
C GLY A 399 -6.00 -19.65 -11.81
N ALA A 400 -6.62 -18.49 -12.04
CA ALA A 400 -5.95 -17.21 -12.17
C ALA A 400 -6.17 -16.33 -10.92
N THR A 401 -5.32 -15.32 -10.77
CA THR A 401 -5.35 -14.40 -9.62
C THR A 401 -6.13 -13.14 -9.97
N ASN A 402 -7.38 -13.06 -9.52
CA ASN A 402 -8.32 -11.96 -9.73
C ASN A 402 -8.18 -10.90 -8.63
N LEU A 403 -8.75 -9.71 -8.83
CA LEU A 403 -8.79 -8.64 -7.82
C LEU A 403 -10.17 -8.52 -7.19
N TYR A 404 -10.23 -8.18 -5.91
CA TYR A 404 -11.47 -7.80 -5.24
C TYR A 404 -11.34 -6.45 -4.55
N VAL A 405 -12.46 -5.77 -4.40
CA VAL A 405 -12.67 -4.63 -3.49
C VAL A 405 -13.91 -4.93 -2.65
N LEU A 406 -13.74 -5.05 -1.33
CA LEU A 406 -14.82 -5.26 -0.37
C LEU A 406 -15.08 -3.96 0.39
N ARG A 407 -16.36 -3.65 0.63
CA ARG A 407 -16.77 -2.63 1.59
C ARG A 407 -17.41 -3.32 2.78
N LEU A 408 -16.84 -3.13 3.97
CA LEU A 408 -17.30 -3.71 5.22
C LEU A 408 -17.75 -2.59 6.16
N HIS A 409 -18.84 -2.81 6.88
CA HIS A 409 -19.29 -1.88 7.91
C HIS A 409 -18.29 -1.84 9.07
N ARG A 410 -17.77 -0.66 9.39
CA ARG A 410 -16.66 -0.42 10.34
C ARG A 410 -16.85 -1.08 11.71
N LEU A 411 -18.06 -1.07 12.26
CA LEU A 411 -18.31 -1.55 13.63
C LEU A 411 -18.69 -3.04 13.70
N THR A 412 -19.20 -3.61 12.62
CA THR A 412 -19.80 -4.96 12.64
C THR A 412 -19.11 -5.95 11.71
N GLY A 413 -18.29 -5.46 10.76
CA GLY A 413 -17.69 -6.27 9.71
C GLY A 413 -18.71 -6.81 8.70
N LYS A 414 -19.97 -6.38 8.76
CA LYS A 414 -20.99 -6.79 7.80
C LYS A 414 -20.62 -6.29 6.41
N LEU A 415 -20.64 -7.17 5.42
CA LEU A 415 -20.44 -6.80 4.03
C LEU A 415 -21.52 -5.81 3.57
N GLN A 416 -21.07 -4.71 2.95
CA GLN A 416 -21.91 -3.66 2.37
C GLN A 416 -21.87 -3.68 0.84
N GLY A 417 -20.76 -4.14 0.25
CA GLY A 417 -20.59 -4.26 -1.20
C GLY A 417 -19.34 -5.03 -1.56
N VAL A 418 -19.32 -5.60 -2.76
CA VAL A 418 -18.18 -6.30 -3.34
C VAL A 418 -18.08 -6.00 -4.83
N HIS A 419 -16.87 -5.70 -5.28
CA HIS A 419 -16.51 -5.64 -6.69
C HIS A 419 -15.38 -6.63 -6.95
N THR A 420 -15.51 -7.39 -8.03
CA THR A 420 -14.47 -8.30 -8.48
C THR A 420 -14.03 -7.92 -9.87
N HIS A 421 -12.73 -7.88 -10.09
CA HIS A 421 -12.13 -7.56 -11.37
C HIS A 421 -11.37 -8.77 -11.87
N ALA A 422 -11.79 -9.25 -13.04
CA ALA A 422 -11.24 -10.44 -13.62
C ALA A 422 -9.80 -10.17 -14.07
N SER A 423 -8.86 -10.97 -13.59
CA SER A 423 -7.45 -10.78 -13.89
C SER A 423 -6.69 -12.09 -13.96
N ALA A 424 -5.74 -12.16 -14.88
CA ALA A 424 -4.80 -13.26 -14.93
C ALA A 424 -3.54 -13.02 -14.07
N SER A 425 -3.12 -11.75 -13.89
CA SER A 425 -1.86 -11.41 -13.22
C SER A 425 -1.79 -9.93 -12.80
N ALA A 426 -2.83 -9.41 -12.14
CA ALA A 426 -2.80 -8.08 -11.53
C ALA A 426 -2.36 -8.15 -10.07
N LEU A 427 -1.69 -7.09 -9.63
CA LEU A 427 -1.22 -6.90 -8.26
C LEU A 427 -1.65 -5.52 -7.76
N PRO A 428 -2.54 -5.44 -6.76
CA PRO A 428 -2.80 -4.20 -6.06
C PRO A 428 -1.58 -3.84 -5.20
N VAL A 429 -1.23 -2.56 -5.18
CA VAL A 429 -0.04 -2.04 -4.51
C VAL A 429 -0.40 -1.12 -3.36
N ASP A 430 -1.28 -0.15 -3.57
CA ASP A 430 -1.72 0.76 -2.52
C ASP A 430 -3.17 1.21 -2.71
N LEU A 431 -3.84 1.52 -1.60
CA LEU A 431 -5.26 1.83 -1.53
C LEU A 431 -5.47 3.09 -0.69
N SER A 432 -6.27 4.02 -1.19
CA SER A 432 -6.73 5.19 -0.45
C SER A 432 -8.24 5.33 -0.53
N VAL A 433 -8.84 5.86 0.53
CA VAL A 433 -10.25 6.22 0.60
C VAL A 433 -10.33 7.67 1.05
N GLY A 434 -11.07 8.48 0.30
CA GLY A 434 -11.27 9.89 0.58
C GLY A 434 -12.37 10.14 1.59
N SER A 435 -12.81 11.41 1.70
CA SER A 435 -13.69 11.83 2.80
C SER A 435 -15.17 11.55 2.57
N GLU A 436 -15.60 11.39 1.32
CA GLU A 436 -16.98 11.12 0.92
C GLU A 436 -17.19 9.64 0.56
N GLY A 437 -16.18 8.79 0.84
CA GLY A 437 -16.19 7.37 0.55
C GLY A 437 -15.70 6.98 -0.85
N GLU A 438 -15.27 7.97 -1.66
CA GLU A 438 -14.52 7.75 -2.89
C GLU A 438 -13.24 6.97 -2.61
N GLY A 439 -12.79 6.18 -3.59
CA GLY A 439 -11.59 5.37 -3.40
C GLY A 439 -10.70 5.29 -4.63
N ALA A 440 -9.43 4.99 -4.36
CA ALA A 440 -8.38 4.89 -5.35
C ALA A 440 -7.48 3.70 -5.05
N LEU A 441 -7.26 2.85 -6.06
CA LEU A 441 -6.40 1.66 -6.00
C LEU A 441 -5.35 1.73 -7.10
N THR A 442 -4.08 1.61 -6.72
CA THR A 442 -2.99 1.47 -7.70
C THR A 442 -2.50 0.04 -7.77
N GLY A 443 -1.97 -0.35 -8.92
CA GLY A 443 -1.41 -1.68 -9.09
C GLY A 443 -0.65 -1.88 -10.38
N THR A 444 -0.14 -3.09 -10.57
CA THR A 444 0.49 -3.51 -11.82
C THR A 444 -0.26 -4.67 -12.43
N PHE A 445 -0.07 -4.89 -13.73
CA PHE A 445 -0.61 -6.06 -14.44
C PHE A 445 0.40 -6.55 -15.47
N ARG A 446 0.52 -7.87 -15.63
CA ARG A 446 1.43 -8.50 -16.62
C ARG A 446 0.72 -9.37 -17.65
N ALA A 447 -0.59 -9.51 -17.49
CA ALA A 447 -1.49 -10.24 -18.36
C ALA A 447 -2.79 -9.43 -18.47
N PRO A 448 -3.68 -9.73 -19.43
CA PRO A 448 -4.94 -9.02 -19.58
C PRO A 448 -5.72 -8.92 -18.27
N VAL A 449 -6.31 -7.75 -18.02
CA VAL A 449 -7.14 -7.45 -16.84
C VAL A 449 -8.34 -6.62 -17.25
N ASP A 450 -9.50 -6.89 -16.68
CA ASP A 450 -10.69 -6.03 -16.83
C ASP A 450 -11.00 -5.39 -15.47
N LEU A 451 -10.75 -4.08 -15.38
CA LEU A 451 -10.98 -3.27 -14.19
C LEU A 451 -12.38 -2.62 -14.18
N GLY A 452 -13.33 -3.16 -14.94
CA GLY A 452 -14.73 -2.71 -14.99
C GLY A 452 -15.03 -1.66 -16.07
N THR A 453 -14.02 -1.22 -16.82
CA THR A 453 -14.17 -0.32 -17.98
C THR A 453 -13.86 -1.03 -19.31
N GLY A 454 -13.76 -2.36 -19.29
CA GLY A 454 -13.36 -3.19 -20.42
C GLY A 454 -11.91 -3.69 -20.30
N PRO A 455 -11.51 -4.65 -21.18
CA PRO A 455 -10.23 -5.34 -21.07
C PRO A 455 -9.04 -4.41 -21.39
N LEU A 456 -8.01 -4.50 -20.56
CA LEU A 456 -6.71 -3.87 -20.72
C LEU A 456 -5.66 -4.93 -21.00
N ASN A 457 -5.02 -4.83 -22.15
CA ASN A 457 -3.91 -5.70 -22.53
C ASN A 457 -2.56 -5.09 -22.16
N PRO A 458 -1.61 -5.88 -21.63
CA PRO A 458 -0.27 -5.39 -21.34
C PRO A 458 0.46 -5.05 -22.65
N LEU A 459 1.21 -3.96 -22.66
CA LEU A 459 2.17 -3.65 -23.71
C LEU A 459 3.59 -4.04 -23.27
N PRO A 460 4.57 -4.18 -24.20
CA PRO A 460 5.97 -4.32 -23.79
C PRO A 460 6.40 -3.17 -22.87
N GLY A 461 7.02 -3.50 -21.73
CA GLY A 461 7.41 -2.52 -20.72
C GLY A 461 6.56 -2.59 -19.44
N GLY A 462 6.67 -1.52 -18.64
CA GLY A 462 5.95 -1.38 -17.39
C GLY A 462 4.47 -1.10 -17.61
N ASN A 463 3.60 -1.83 -16.89
CA ASN A 463 2.15 -1.67 -16.97
C ASN A 463 1.58 -1.48 -15.57
N ALA A 464 1.21 -0.23 -15.27
CA ALA A 464 0.57 0.15 -14.02
C ALA A 464 -0.83 0.71 -14.27
N PHE A 465 -1.71 0.58 -13.27
CA PHE A 465 -3.04 1.14 -13.30
C PHE A 465 -3.32 2.00 -12.06
N LEU A 466 -4.23 2.95 -12.23
CA LEU A 466 -4.95 3.65 -11.18
C LEU A 466 -6.45 3.44 -11.45
N LEU A 467 -7.12 2.75 -10.54
CA LEU A 467 -8.57 2.57 -10.50
C LEU A 467 -9.14 3.60 -9.51
N GLN A 468 -10.11 4.39 -9.93
CA GLN A 468 -10.84 5.35 -9.09
C GLN A 468 -12.34 5.02 -9.13
N TRP A 469 -13.02 5.16 -8.01
CA TRP A 469 -14.47 4.98 -7.93
C TRP A 469 -15.10 6.03 -7.02
N GLU A 470 -16.30 6.48 -7.41
CA GLU A 470 -17.18 7.37 -6.65
C GLU A 470 -18.55 6.71 -6.48
N HIS A 471 -19.14 6.88 -5.30
CA HIS A 471 -20.44 6.31 -4.92
C HIS A 471 -21.63 7.10 -5.45
#